data_AF-A0A4Q3U7P4-F1
#
_entry.id   AF-A0A4Q3U7P4-F1
#
_cell.length_a   1.000
_cell.length_b   1.000
_cell.length_c   1.000
_cell.angle_alpha   90.00
_cell.angle_beta   90.00
_cell.angle_gamma   90.00
#
_symmetry.space_group_name_H-M   'P 1'
#
loop_
_entity.id
_entity.type
_entity.pdbx_description
1 polymer ?
#
loop_
_entity_poly.entity_id
_entity_poly.type
_entity_poly.pdbx_seq_one_letter_code
_entity_poly.pdbx_strand_id
1 'polypeptide(L)' 'DPHSPPKYRVNGIVRNLDEWYRAFQVKPGQALYLPPDKRVRIW' A
#
# COMPACT_ATOMS: atom_id res chain seq x y z
N ASP A 1 12.13 -3.00 20.03
CA ASP A 1 11.43 -1.88 19.37
C ASP A 1 10.12 -2.41 18.77
N PRO A 2 8.94 -1.95 19.21
CA PRO A 2 7.66 -2.43 18.69
C PRO A 2 7.28 -1.82 17.32
N HIS A 3 8.02 -0.82 16.84
CA HIS A 3 7.72 -0.18 15.56
C HIS A 3 8.13 -1.08 14.40
N SER A 4 7.30 -1.11 13.36
CA SER A 4 7.66 -1.79 12.12
C SER A 4 8.94 -1.21 11.52
N PRO A 5 9.80 -2.02 10.86
CA PRO A 5 10.96 -1.52 10.15
C PRO A 5 10.63 -0.39 9.16
N PRO A 6 11.53 0.59 8.94
CA PRO A 6 11.23 1.80 8.15
C PRO A 6 10.62 1.53 6.77
N LYS A 7 11.12 0.51 6.05
CA LYS A 7 10.61 0.13 4.73
C LYS A 7 9.11 -0.24 4.74
N TYR A 8 8.62 -0.85 5.83
CA TYR A 8 7.23 -1.28 5.95
C TYR A 8 6.31 -0.14 6.42
N ARG A 9 6.84 0.81 7.18
CA ARG A 9 6.10 2.00 7.62
C ARG A 9 5.65 2.87 6.43
N VAL A 10 6.39 2.84 5.32
CA VAL A 10 6.04 3.54 4.08
C VAL A 10 5.32 2.59 3.12
N ASN A 11 6.02 1.56 2.61
CA ASN A 11 5.49 0.72 1.53
C ASN A 11 4.32 -0.17 1.95
N GLY A 12 4.23 -0.52 3.24
CA GLY A 12 3.12 -1.30 3.79
C GLY A 12 1.83 -0.50 3.87
N ILE A 13 1.91 0.83 4.00
CA ILE A 13 0.74 1.70 4.16
C ILE A 13 0.22 2.16 2.81
N VAL A 14 1.08 2.72 1.94
CA VAL A 14 0.65 3.35 0.67
C VAL A 14 -0.11 2.38 -0.24
N ARG A 15 0.21 1.09 -0.21
CA ARG A 15 -0.46 0.06 -1.02
C ARG A 15 -1.92 -0.23 -0.64
N ASN A 16 -2.38 0.30 0.50
CA ASN A 16 -3.78 0.21 0.93
C ASN A 16 -4.61 1.47 0.56
N LEU A 17 -3.97 2.54 0.07
CA LEU A 17 -4.62 3.83 -0.21
C LEU A 17 -4.97 3.96 -1.69
N ASP A 18 -6.21 4.29 -2.04
CA ASP A 18 -6.62 4.41 -3.45
C ASP A 18 -6.00 5.62 -4.15
N GLU A 19 -5.73 6.68 -3.41
CA GLU A 19 -5.07 7.90 -3.86
C GLU A 19 -3.65 7.61 -4.35
N TRP A 20 -2.95 6.68 -3.72
CA TRP A 20 -1.62 6.24 -4.15
C TRP A 20 -1.66 5.60 -5.54
N TYR A 21 -2.65 4.73 -5.80
CA TYR A 21 -2.84 4.14 -7.13
C TYR A 21 -3.19 5.21 -8.19
N ARG A 22 -3.98 6.22 -7.83
CA ARG A 22 -4.35 7.34 -8.71
C ARG A 22 -3.14 8.23 -9.02
N ALA A 23 -2.36 8.60 -8.02
CA ALA A 23 -1.23 9.51 -8.15
C ALA A 23 -0.07 8.91 -8.95
N PHE A 24 0.19 7.60 -8.80
CA PHE A 24 1.34 6.93 -9.40
C PHE A 24 0.98 5.91 -10.48
N GLN A 25 -0.31 5.83 -10.85
CA GLN A 25 -0.83 4.96 -11.90
C GLN A 25 -0.38 3.50 -11.75
N VAL A 26 -0.40 2.99 -10.52
CA VAL A 26 0.09 1.63 -10.19
C VAL A 26 -0.82 0.55 -10.78
N LYS A 27 -0.24 -0.45 -11.44
CA LYS A 27 -0.93 -1.51 -12.21
C LYS A 27 -0.70 -2.91 -11.63
N PRO A 28 -1.59 -3.88 -11.92
CA PRO A 28 -1.34 -5.29 -11.61
C PRO A 28 0.03 -5.75 -12.10
N GLY A 29 0.71 -6.57 -11.30
CA GLY A 29 2.06 -7.08 -11.60
C GLY A 29 3.21 -6.20 -11.09
N GLN A 30 2.94 -4.96 -10.64
CA GLN A 30 3.97 -4.12 -10.02
C GLN A 30 4.18 -4.45 -8.54
N ALA A 31 5.39 -4.21 -8.04
CA ALA A 31 5.86 -4.71 -6.74
C ALA A 31 4.96 -4.37 -5.54
N LEU A 32 4.38 -3.17 -5.51
CA LEU A 32 3.51 -2.71 -4.41
C LEU A 32 2.02 -2.85 -4.71
N TYR A 33 1.63 -3.39 -5.87
CA TYR A 33 0.23 -3.56 -6.20
C TYR A 33 -0.46 -4.52 -5.22
N LEU A 34 -1.67 -4.18 -4.83
CA LEU A 34 -2.58 -5.03 -4.08
C LEU A 34 -3.99 -4.92 -4.71
N PRO A 35 -4.65 -6.05 -5.02
CA PRO A 35 -6.04 -6.05 -5.46
C PRO A 35 -6.95 -5.27 -4.51
N PRO A 36 -7.96 -4.52 -5.01
CA PRO A 36 -8.81 -3.68 -4.17
C PRO A 36 -9.45 -4.40 -2.98
N ASP A 37 -9.86 -5.65 -3.16
CA ASP A 37 -10.48 -6.53 -2.15
C ASP A 37 -9.51 -6.98 -1.05
N LYS A 38 -8.20 -6.86 -1.27
CA LYS A 38 -7.16 -7.20 -0.28
C LYS A 38 -6.62 -5.98 0.46
N ARG A 39 -7.09 -4.78 0.14
CA ARG A 39 -6.66 -3.54 0.81
C ARG A 39 -7.35 -3.42 2.16
N VAL A 40 -6.57 -3.18 3.20
CA VAL A 40 -7.08 -2.97 4.55
C VAL A 40 -7.62 -1.56 4.67
N ARG A 41 -8.86 -1.43 5.15
CA ARG A 41 -9.48 -0.17 5.59
C ARG A 41 -9.92 -0.35 7.03
N ILE A 42 -9.49 0.56 7.90
CA ILE A 42 -9.77 0.49 9.34
C ILE A 42 -10.92 1.42 9.71
N TRP A 43 -10.97 2.58 9.07
CA TRP A 43 -11.94 3.65 9.30
C TRP A 43 -12.84 3.81 8.08
#